data_AF-A0A3C1Y614-F1
#
_entry.id   AF-A0A3C1Y614-F1
#
_cell.length_a   1.000
_cell.length_b   1.000
_cell.length_c   1.000
_cell.angle_alpha   90.00
_cell.angle_beta   90.00
_cell.angle_gamma   90.00
#
_symmetry.space_group_name_H-M   'P 1'
#
loop_
_entity.id
_entity.type
_entity.pdbx_description
1 polymer ?
#
loop_
_entity_poly.entity_id
_entity_poly.type
_entity_poly.pdbx_seq_one_letter_code
_entity_poly.pdbx_strand_id
1 'polypeptide(L)'
;MMIFRKISFFIAMAAVAASSLAGQETVSHRSAAEDNFIAGLRIAHGEAGAVAVPDTLERIDDTLFRLPGAHYNLRSINASTYYMIGADSVAEPVLSAEYPAESMANLFILPVAQAFHTPMTVTVLKHEPGEKETVETTVGDFVEHCRQEGCAPFWGVEKISDGELQGALFLYNAAEGYDHVVKITCRPADVFGGEGAVTARASLYVPTKNVKTLFNDDNQVECPDHEKYEVGKK
;
A
#
# COMPACT_ATOMS: atom_id res chain seq x y z
N MET A 1 74.88 -6.49 -58.31
CA MET A 1 74.06 -7.18 -59.32
C MET A 1 72.64 -7.29 -58.76
N MET A 2 71.64 -6.72 -59.47
CA MET A 2 70.20 -6.56 -59.11
C MET A 2 69.92 -5.71 -57.85
N ILE A 3 69.43 -4.46 -57.84
CA ILE A 3 68.41 -3.70 -58.61
C ILE A 3 67.07 -4.43 -58.73
N PHE A 4 66.05 -4.00 -57.98
CA PHE A 4 64.63 -3.77 -58.37
C PHE A 4 63.92 -3.12 -57.16
N ARG A 5 63.68 -1.79 -57.17
CA ARG A 5 62.50 -1.02 -57.66
C ARG A 5 61.30 -1.00 -56.70
N LYS A 6 60.99 0.22 -56.25
CA LYS A 6 59.80 0.69 -55.51
C LYS A 6 58.49 0.24 -56.18
N ILE A 7 57.51 -0.14 -55.38
CA ILE A 7 56.08 0.08 -55.68
C ILE A 7 55.40 0.57 -54.40
N SER A 8 55.00 1.84 -54.41
CA SER A 8 54.06 2.42 -53.46
C SER A 8 52.65 1.94 -53.81
N PHE A 9 51.90 1.44 -52.85
CA PHE A 9 50.45 1.32 -52.96
C PHE A 9 49.80 2.21 -51.90
N PHE A 10 49.24 3.32 -52.37
CA PHE A 10 48.23 4.09 -51.67
C PHE A 10 46.94 3.25 -51.66
N ILE A 11 46.37 3.00 -50.49
CA ILE A 11 44.95 2.66 -50.36
C ILE A 11 44.30 3.80 -49.61
N ALA A 12 43.45 4.54 -50.35
CA ALA A 12 42.56 5.54 -49.80
C ALA A 12 41.18 4.92 -49.55
N MET A 13 40.56 5.39 -48.47
CA MET A 13 39.12 5.37 -48.15
C MET A 13 38.38 4.03 -48.00
N ALA A 14 37.90 3.80 -46.78
CA ALA A 14 36.47 3.87 -46.52
C ALA A 14 36.23 4.35 -45.07
N ALA A 15 35.72 5.56 -44.92
CA ALA A 15 35.10 5.98 -43.67
C ALA A 15 33.81 5.18 -43.51
N VAL A 16 33.84 4.18 -42.63
CA VAL A 16 32.60 3.54 -42.16
C VAL A 16 32.07 4.42 -41.04
N ALA A 17 31.05 5.21 -41.39
CA ALA A 17 30.14 5.77 -40.41
C ALA A 17 29.51 4.59 -39.64
N ALA A 18 30.00 4.33 -38.43
CA ALA A 18 29.30 3.48 -37.48
C ALA A 18 28.17 4.34 -36.90
N SER A 19 27.01 4.16 -37.52
CA SER A 19 25.69 4.58 -37.09
C SER A 19 25.51 4.36 -35.58
N SER A 20 24.86 5.34 -34.94
CA SER A 20 24.35 5.33 -33.58
C SER A 20 24.07 3.93 -33.03
N LEU A 21 24.85 3.51 -32.03
CA LEU A 21 24.34 2.62 -31.00
C LEU A 21 23.27 3.42 -30.26
N ALA A 22 22.03 3.28 -30.76
CA ALA A 22 20.83 3.64 -30.05
C ALA A 22 20.94 3.09 -28.63
N GLY A 23 20.76 3.97 -27.65
CA GLY A 23 20.87 3.64 -26.24
C GLY A 23 20.04 2.40 -25.93
N GLN A 24 20.71 1.38 -25.39
CA GLN A 24 20.01 0.51 -24.46
C GLN A 24 19.56 1.43 -23.32
N GLU A 25 18.28 1.82 -23.33
CA GLU A 25 17.65 2.40 -22.15
C GLU A 25 17.85 1.37 -21.03
N THR A 26 18.80 1.67 -20.15
CA THR A 26 19.00 0.91 -18.92
C THR A 26 17.75 1.15 -18.09
N VAL A 27 16.80 0.20 -18.13
CA VAL A 27 15.64 0.20 -17.23
C VAL A 27 16.18 0.37 -15.83
N SER A 28 15.74 1.41 -15.12
CA SER A 28 16.15 1.64 -13.75
C SER A 28 15.79 0.42 -12.92
N HIS A 29 16.69 -0.01 -12.01
CA HIS A 29 16.40 -1.11 -11.08
C HIS A 29 15.08 -0.87 -10.32
N ARG A 30 14.71 0.39 -10.10
CA ARG A 30 13.44 0.76 -9.48
C ARG A 30 12.25 0.53 -10.39
N SER A 31 12.31 0.94 -11.65
CA SER A 31 11.22 0.72 -12.63
C SER A 31 10.95 -0.78 -12.78
N ALA A 32 12.00 -1.60 -12.85
CA ALA A 32 11.85 -3.05 -12.93
C ALA A 32 11.21 -3.65 -11.66
N ALA A 33 11.53 -3.14 -10.47
CA ALA A 33 10.91 -3.58 -9.21
C ALA A 33 9.42 -3.18 -9.13
N GLU A 34 9.07 -1.99 -9.61
CA GLU A 34 7.68 -1.52 -9.70
C GLU A 34 6.87 -2.36 -10.70
N ASP A 35 7.45 -2.67 -11.87
CA ASP A 35 6.82 -3.53 -12.88
C ASP A 35 6.61 -4.96 -12.35
N ASN A 36 7.59 -5.51 -11.64
CA ASN A 36 7.49 -6.83 -11.02
C ASN A 36 6.41 -6.86 -9.93
N PHE A 37 6.32 -5.81 -9.10
CA PHE A 37 5.25 -5.66 -8.11
C PHE A 37 3.88 -5.65 -8.79
N ILE A 38 3.72 -4.84 -9.83
CA ILE A 38 2.46 -4.74 -10.57
C ILE A 38 2.08 -6.08 -11.22
N ALA A 39 3.06 -6.78 -11.81
CA ALA A 39 2.86 -8.10 -12.40
C ALA A 39 2.47 -9.14 -11.34
N GLY A 40 3.12 -9.11 -10.17
CA GLY A 40 2.80 -9.96 -9.03
C GLY A 40 1.38 -9.72 -8.51
N LEU A 41 1.01 -8.45 -8.33
CA LEU A 41 -0.33 -8.07 -7.87
C LEU A 41 -1.45 -8.56 -8.81
N ARG A 42 -1.22 -8.59 -10.12
CA ARG A 42 -2.21 -9.07 -11.11
C ARG A 42 -2.52 -10.56 -11.00
N ILE A 43 -1.61 -11.34 -10.44
CA ILE A 43 -1.75 -12.79 -10.28
C ILE A 43 -1.86 -13.21 -8.81
N ALA A 44 -1.82 -12.25 -7.90
CA ALA A 44 -1.95 -12.49 -6.48
C ALA A 44 -3.37 -12.95 -6.17
N HIS A 45 -3.45 -14.10 -5.50
CA HIS A 45 -4.68 -14.66 -4.99
C HIS A 45 -4.39 -15.17 -3.59
N GLY A 46 -4.79 -14.40 -2.59
CA GLY A 46 -4.74 -14.79 -1.20
C GLY A 46 -6.02 -15.51 -0.78
N GLU A 47 -5.98 -16.05 0.42
CA GLU A 47 -7.14 -16.69 1.04
C GLU A 47 -7.38 -16.10 2.43
N ALA A 48 -8.65 -16.11 2.83
CA ALA A 48 -9.03 -15.75 4.18
C ALA A 48 -8.29 -16.63 5.21
N GLY A 49 -7.82 -16.00 6.28
CA GLY A 49 -7.15 -16.68 7.38
C GLY A 49 -8.04 -16.78 8.61
N ALA A 50 -7.68 -17.67 9.53
CA ALA A 50 -8.27 -17.65 10.86
C ALA A 50 -7.87 -16.35 11.58
N VAL A 51 -8.86 -15.55 11.98
CA VAL A 51 -8.63 -14.42 12.86
C VAL A 51 -8.63 -14.94 14.30
N ALA A 52 -7.45 -14.94 14.92
CA ALA A 52 -7.36 -15.28 16.33
C ALA A 52 -8.06 -14.19 17.16
N VAL A 53 -9.01 -14.61 17.99
CA VAL A 53 -9.65 -13.71 18.96
C VAL A 53 -8.71 -13.58 20.16
N PRO A 54 -8.31 -12.36 20.56
CA PRO A 54 -7.40 -12.16 21.67
C PRO A 54 -8.06 -12.49 23.02
N ASP A 55 -7.27 -12.97 23.98
CA ASP A 55 -7.74 -13.24 25.35
C ASP A 55 -8.11 -11.95 26.12
N THR A 56 -7.54 -10.82 25.71
CA THR A 56 -7.78 -9.52 26.36
C THR A 56 -7.96 -8.43 25.33
N LEU A 57 -9.05 -7.67 25.47
CA LEU A 57 -9.36 -6.50 24.65
C LEU A 57 -9.53 -5.27 25.55
N GLU A 58 -9.10 -4.12 25.05
CA GLU A 58 -9.35 -2.83 25.68
C GLU A 58 -10.74 -2.33 25.28
N ARG A 59 -11.58 -2.00 26.25
CA ARG A 59 -12.90 -1.43 26.00
C ARG A 59 -12.76 0.03 25.53
N ILE A 60 -13.35 0.36 24.38
CA ILE A 60 -13.46 1.75 23.89
C ILE A 60 -14.77 2.35 24.36
N ASP A 61 -15.88 1.67 24.11
CA ASP A 61 -17.23 2.07 24.54
C ASP A 61 -18.05 0.84 25.01
N ASP A 62 -19.38 0.94 25.07
CA ASP A 62 -20.25 -0.14 25.52
C ASP A 62 -20.23 -1.38 24.62
N THR A 63 -19.96 -1.19 23.33
CA THR A 63 -20.08 -2.21 22.29
C THR A 63 -18.78 -2.46 21.52
N LEU A 64 -17.87 -1.50 21.53
CA LEU A 64 -16.62 -1.51 20.77
C LEU A 64 -15.41 -1.78 21.67
N PHE A 65 -14.60 -2.72 21.22
CA PHE A 65 -13.37 -3.15 21.88
C PHE A 65 -12.20 -3.11 20.89
N ARG A 66 -10.99 -2.91 21.42
CA ARG A 66 -9.75 -2.81 20.66
C ARG A 66 -8.72 -3.81 21.15
N LEU A 67 -8.05 -4.46 20.20
CA LEU A 67 -6.75 -5.05 20.42
C LEU A 67 -5.67 -4.04 19.98
N PRO A 68 -4.87 -3.49 20.90
CA PRO A 68 -3.82 -2.55 20.54
C PRO A 68 -2.76 -3.20 19.65
N GLY A 69 -2.50 -2.59 18.50
CA GLY A 69 -1.39 -2.96 17.63
C GLY A 69 -0.16 -2.09 17.86
N ALA A 70 0.95 -2.47 17.22
CA ALA A 70 2.07 -1.56 17.08
C ALA A 70 1.64 -0.29 16.34
N HIS A 71 2.26 0.83 16.67
CA HIS A 71 2.10 2.06 15.91
C HIS A 71 3.30 2.26 15.00
N TYR A 72 3.07 2.97 13.92
CA TYR A 72 4.11 3.45 13.02
C TYR A 72 4.72 4.75 13.59
N ASN A 73 5.24 5.64 12.74
CA ASN A 73 5.82 6.92 13.17
C ASN A 73 4.84 7.79 13.99
N LEU A 74 3.54 7.73 13.69
CA LEU A 74 2.47 8.41 14.44
C LEU A 74 1.59 7.38 15.14
N ARG A 75 1.13 7.67 16.37
CA ARG A 75 0.23 6.77 17.12
C ARG A 75 -1.13 6.57 16.45
N SER A 76 -1.61 7.59 15.72
CA SER A 76 -2.83 7.51 14.91
C SER A 76 -2.69 6.58 13.71
N ILE A 77 -1.46 6.21 13.34
CA ILE A 77 -1.17 5.24 12.28
C ILE A 77 -0.72 3.95 12.97
N ASN A 78 -1.59 2.95 13.04
CA ASN A 78 -1.33 1.75 13.82
C ASN A 78 -1.95 0.49 13.21
N ALA A 79 -1.58 -0.64 13.79
CA ALA A 79 -2.08 -1.96 13.41
C ALA A 79 -3.11 -2.49 14.42
N SER A 80 -3.85 -1.61 15.09
CA SER A 80 -4.89 -2.04 16.04
C SER A 80 -6.07 -2.64 15.29
N THR A 81 -6.69 -3.65 15.90
CA THR A 81 -7.89 -4.31 15.37
C THR A 81 -9.03 -4.15 16.36
N TYR A 82 -10.25 -4.21 15.84
CA TYR A 82 -11.44 -3.80 16.57
C TYR A 82 -12.48 -4.90 16.57
N TYR A 83 -13.17 -5.08 17.69
CA TYR A 83 -14.11 -6.17 17.89
C TYR A 83 -15.39 -5.68 18.56
N MET A 84 -16.51 -6.33 18.26
CA MET A 84 -17.72 -6.27 19.06
C MET A 84 -17.88 -7.59 19.81
N ILE A 85 -18.42 -7.53 21.03
CA ILE A 85 -18.70 -8.73 21.84
C ILE A 85 -20.21 -8.98 21.80
N GLY A 86 -20.61 -10.10 21.19
CA GLY A 86 -22.01 -10.51 21.10
C GLY A 86 -22.60 -10.96 22.43
N ALA A 87 -23.92 -11.22 22.43
CA ALA A 87 -24.63 -11.73 23.62
C ALA A 87 -24.12 -13.11 24.10
N ASP A 88 -23.48 -13.86 23.21
CA ASP A 88 -22.80 -15.13 23.46
C ASP A 88 -21.38 -14.96 24.03
N SER A 89 -20.96 -13.72 24.30
CA SER A 89 -19.61 -13.35 24.76
C SER A 89 -18.49 -13.70 23.78
N VAL A 90 -18.81 -13.93 22.50
CA VAL A 90 -17.81 -14.13 21.45
C VAL A 90 -17.44 -12.77 20.86
N ALA A 91 -16.13 -12.52 20.75
CA ALA A 91 -15.61 -11.33 20.08
C ALA A 91 -15.51 -11.57 18.57
N GLU A 92 -16.12 -10.69 17.79
CA GLU A 92 -16.09 -10.73 16.32
C GLU A 92 -15.48 -9.44 15.77
N PRO A 93 -14.63 -9.51 14.73
CA PRO A 93 -14.09 -8.30 14.10
C PRO A 93 -15.19 -7.39 13.60
N VAL A 94 -15.07 -6.09 13.88
CA VAL A 94 -16.02 -5.10 13.34
C VAL A 94 -15.82 -4.96 11.83
N LEU A 95 -16.89 -5.18 11.07
CA LEU A 95 -16.95 -5.04 9.62
C LEU A 95 -18.29 -4.38 9.22
N SER A 96 -18.53 -3.18 9.74
CA SER A 96 -19.79 -2.44 9.62
C SER A 96 -19.57 -0.98 9.22
N ALA A 97 -20.48 -0.46 8.41
CA ALA A 97 -20.50 0.96 8.05
C ALA A 97 -20.78 1.89 9.23
N GLU A 98 -21.33 1.38 10.34
CA GLU A 98 -21.54 2.14 11.59
C GLU A 98 -20.22 2.50 12.28
N TYR A 99 -19.17 1.72 12.05
CA TYR A 99 -17.83 1.94 12.59
C TYR A 99 -16.81 2.02 11.44
N PRO A 100 -16.87 3.09 10.63
CA PRO A 100 -16.20 3.13 9.34
C PRO A 100 -14.67 3.07 9.45
N ALA A 101 -14.08 3.73 10.45
CA ALA A 101 -12.62 3.75 10.61
C ALA A 101 -12.09 2.40 11.10
N GLU A 102 -12.76 1.82 12.08
CA GLU A 102 -12.43 0.56 12.74
C GLU A 102 -12.60 -0.62 11.78
N SER A 103 -13.68 -0.60 11.00
CA SER A 103 -13.96 -1.63 10.01
C SER A 103 -12.96 -1.58 8.85
N MET A 104 -12.59 -0.38 8.39
CA MET A 104 -11.52 -0.25 7.39
C MET A 104 -10.17 -0.69 7.96
N ALA A 105 -9.88 -0.41 9.23
CA ALA A 105 -8.67 -0.94 9.90
C ALA A 105 -8.66 -2.47 9.86
N ASN A 106 -9.75 -3.13 10.28
CA ASN A 106 -9.85 -4.58 10.23
C ASN A 106 -9.73 -5.14 8.81
N LEU A 107 -10.33 -4.48 7.82
CA LEU A 107 -10.27 -4.89 6.42
C LEU A 107 -8.84 -4.90 5.87
N PHE A 108 -7.98 -3.96 6.31
CA PHE A 108 -6.58 -3.91 5.89
C PHE A 108 -5.65 -4.75 6.79
N ILE A 109 -5.91 -4.85 8.09
CA ILE A 109 -4.98 -5.47 9.04
C ILE A 109 -5.23 -6.97 9.19
N LEU A 110 -6.48 -7.42 9.15
CA LEU A 110 -6.86 -8.82 9.36
C LEU A 110 -7.08 -9.56 8.03
N PRO A 111 -6.80 -10.88 7.97
CA PRO A 111 -7.09 -11.71 6.80
C PRO A 111 -8.57 -12.15 6.79
N VAL A 112 -9.51 -11.23 6.97
CA VAL A 112 -10.95 -11.52 6.98
C VAL A 112 -11.47 -11.85 5.57
N ALA A 113 -12.43 -12.76 5.46
CA ALA A 113 -13.00 -13.16 4.17
C ALA A 113 -13.51 -11.98 3.33
N GLN A 114 -14.13 -10.99 3.98
CA GLN A 114 -14.62 -9.78 3.31
C GLN A 114 -13.51 -8.99 2.60
N ALA A 115 -12.25 -9.02 3.09
CA ALA A 115 -11.15 -8.32 2.43
C ALA A 115 -10.88 -8.91 1.03
N PHE A 116 -10.93 -10.23 0.89
CA PHE A 116 -10.74 -10.96 -0.37
C PHE A 116 -11.94 -10.92 -1.32
N HIS A 117 -13.03 -10.25 -0.91
CA HIS A 117 -14.21 -10.02 -1.75
C HIS A 117 -14.47 -8.54 -2.00
N THR A 118 -13.80 -7.65 -1.27
CA THR A 118 -13.93 -6.21 -1.45
C THR A 118 -13.08 -5.76 -2.64
N PRO A 119 -13.68 -5.28 -3.74
CA PRO A 119 -12.92 -4.83 -4.90
C PRO A 119 -12.04 -3.62 -4.57
N MET A 120 -10.87 -3.57 -5.18
CA MET A 120 -9.92 -2.48 -5.03
C MET A 120 -9.30 -2.12 -6.38
N THR A 121 -9.38 -0.84 -6.74
CA THR A 121 -8.69 -0.28 -7.90
C THR A 121 -7.44 0.45 -7.42
N VAL A 122 -6.26 -0.03 -7.79
CA VAL A 122 -4.97 0.54 -7.39
C VAL A 122 -4.31 1.24 -8.56
N THR A 123 -4.11 2.55 -8.46
CA THR A 123 -3.21 3.29 -9.37
C THR A 123 -1.83 3.40 -8.74
N VAL A 124 -0.87 2.67 -9.29
CA VAL A 124 0.55 2.78 -8.92
C VAL A 124 1.15 4.00 -9.61
N LEU A 125 1.75 4.90 -8.83
CA LEU A 125 2.54 6.03 -9.30
C LEU A 125 3.99 5.56 -9.45
N LYS A 126 4.45 5.39 -10.69
CA LYS A 126 5.81 4.90 -10.95
C LYS A 126 6.83 5.99 -10.66
N HIS A 127 8.07 5.58 -10.48
CA HIS A 127 9.19 6.50 -10.29
C HIS A 127 9.38 7.45 -11.47
N GLU A 128 9.13 6.95 -12.67
CA GLU A 128 9.30 7.72 -13.90
C GLU A 128 8.24 8.83 -13.98
N PRO A 129 8.64 10.10 -14.18
CA PRO A 129 7.73 11.22 -14.09
C PRO A 129 6.51 11.09 -15.01
N GLY A 130 5.32 11.08 -14.41
CA GLY A 130 4.05 11.02 -15.14
C GLY A 130 3.58 9.61 -15.48
N GLU A 131 4.42 8.59 -15.25
CA GLU A 131 4.03 7.20 -15.46
C GLU A 131 3.16 6.68 -14.31
N LYS A 132 2.09 5.98 -14.70
CA LYS A 132 1.16 5.36 -13.77
C LYS A 132 0.52 4.14 -14.40
N GLU A 133 0.17 3.18 -13.58
CA GLU A 133 -0.48 1.96 -14.02
C GLU A 133 -1.60 1.59 -13.06
N THR A 134 -2.75 1.18 -13.60
CA THR A 134 -3.91 0.78 -12.81
C THR A 134 -4.06 -0.73 -12.82
N VAL A 135 -4.32 -1.30 -11.64
CA VAL A 135 -4.59 -2.72 -11.42
C VAL A 135 -5.91 -2.86 -10.68
N GLU A 136 -6.77 -3.74 -11.17
CA GLU A 136 -7.96 -4.18 -10.45
C GLU A 136 -7.60 -5.43 -9.63
N THR A 137 -7.99 -5.45 -8.36
CA THR A 137 -7.67 -6.50 -7.40
C THR A 137 -8.71 -6.51 -6.27
N THR A 138 -8.44 -7.19 -5.16
CA THR A 138 -9.21 -7.08 -3.92
C THR A 138 -8.35 -6.47 -2.82
N VAL A 139 -8.98 -5.95 -1.76
CA VAL A 139 -8.25 -5.44 -0.59
C VAL A 139 -7.37 -6.53 0.01
N GLY A 140 -7.91 -7.75 0.13
CA GLY A 140 -7.21 -8.91 0.68
C GLY A 140 -5.99 -9.30 -0.16
N ASP A 141 -6.16 -9.44 -1.48
CA ASP A 141 -5.07 -9.81 -2.38
C ASP A 141 -3.95 -8.77 -2.40
N PHE A 142 -4.31 -7.48 -2.40
CA PHE A 142 -3.33 -6.39 -2.36
C PHE A 142 -2.49 -6.42 -1.09
N VAL A 143 -3.14 -6.48 0.09
CA VAL A 143 -2.40 -6.47 1.36
C VAL A 143 -1.59 -7.76 1.51
N GLU A 144 -2.13 -8.90 1.12
CA GLU A 144 -1.43 -10.17 1.24
C GLU A 144 -0.20 -10.25 0.33
N HIS A 145 -0.30 -9.73 -0.90
CA HIS A 145 0.87 -9.59 -1.77
C HIS A 145 1.97 -8.76 -1.10
N CYS A 146 1.62 -7.65 -0.46
CA CYS A 146 2.58 -6.82 0.26
C CYS A 146 3.17 -7.54 1.50
N ARG A 147 2.37 -8.36 2.22
CA ARG A 147 2.87 -9.20 3.32
C ARG A 147 3.88 -10.24 2.83
N GLN A 148 3.65 -10.84 1.66
CA GLN A 148 4.57 -11.80 1.04
C GLN A 148 5.90 -11.14 0.64
N GLU A 149 5.90 -9.85 0.33
CA GLU A 149 7.13 -9.04 0.17
C GLU A 149 7.77 -8.62 1.50
N GLY A 150 7.21 -9.02 2.65
CA GLY A 150 7.74 -8.73 3.98
C GLY A 150 7.21 -7.44 4.61
N CYS A 151 6.14 -6.85 4.08
CA CYS A 151 5.56 -5.64 4.64
C CYS A 151 4.58 -5.92 5.79
N ALA A 152 4.67 -5.11 6.84
CA ALA A 152 3.66 -5.03 7.90
C ALA A 152 2.71 -3.84 7.63
N PRO A 153 1.38 -4.05 7.62
CA PRO A 153 0.41 -2.98 7.38
C PRO A 153 0.16 -2.13 8.63
N PHE A 154 0.06 -0.82 8.44
CA PHE A 154 -0.38 0.15 9.43
C PHE A 154 -1.37 1.11 8.79
N TRP A 155 -2.49 1.37 9.45
CA TRP A 155 -3.59 2.16 8.91
C TRP A 155 -3.79 3.45 9.71
N GLY A 156 -4.10 4.54 9.00
CA GLY A 156 -4.53 5.79 9.59
C GLY A 156 -5.64 6.43 8.77
N VAL A 157 -6.64 6.98 9.46
CA VAL A 157 -7.69 7.80 8.84
C VAL A 157 -7.20 9.24 8.75
N GLU A 158 -7.50 9.92 7.64
CA GLU A 158 -7.16 11.33 7.44
C GLU A 158 -8.41 12.20 7.57
N LYS A 159 -9.53 11.75 6.99
CA LYS A 159 -10.79 12.50 6.98
C LYS A 159 -11.97 11.55 6.76
N ILE A 160 -13.08 11.84 7.43
CA ILE A 160 -14.39 11.30 7.07
C ILE A 160 -15.34 12.48 6.89
N SER A 161 -15.91 12.64 5.69
CA SER A 161 -16.84 13.73 5.39
C SER A 161 -17.76 13.36 4.23
N ASP A 162 -19.02 13.77 4.28
CA ASP A 162 -20.00 13.54 3.21
C ASP A 162 -20.14 12.05 2.80
N GLY A 163 -19.98 11.16 3.79
CA GLY A 163 -20.02 9.70 3.62
C GLY A 163 -18.80 9.10 2.92
N GLU A 164 -17.78 9.90 2.60
CA GLU A 164 -16.50 9.44 2.04
C GLU A 164 -15.43 9.39 3.14
N LEU A 165 -14.67 8.29 3.15
CA LEU A 165 -13.49 8.11 3.98
C LEU A 165 -12.24 8.28 3.13
N GLN A 166 -11.29 9.05 3.68
CA GLN A 166 -9.93 9.18 3.17
C GLN A 166 -8.94 8.76 4.25
N GLY A 167 -7.94 7.97 3.87
CA GLY A 167 -6.91 7.49 4.78
C GLY A 167 -5.66 7.05 4.06
N ALA A 168 -4.71 6.52 4.82
CA ALA A 168 -3.45 6.02 4.31
C ALA A 168 -3.07 4.69 4.95
N LEU A 169 -2.66 3.76 4.10
CA LEU A 169 -2.03 2.50 4.48
C LEU A 169 -0.52 2.61 4.28
N PHE A 170 0.24 2.22 5.30
CA PHE A 170 1.69 2.13 5.28
C PHE A 170 2.06 0.66 5.38
N LEU A 171 2.66 0.14 4.32
CA LEU A 171 3.12 -1.23 4.25
C LEU A 171 4.62 -1.19 4.42
N TYR A 172 5.07 -1.37 5.67
CA TYR A 172 6.44 -1.15 6.08
C TYR A 172 7.24 -2.45 6.00
N ASN A 173 8.28 -2.46 5.17
CA ASN A 173 9.28 -3.52 5.15
C ASN A 173 10.49 -3.09 5.99
N ALA A 174 10.58 -3.61 7.21
CA ALA A 174 11.65 -3.26 8.14
C ALA A 174 13.02 -3.79 7.72
N ALA A 175 13.07 -4.94 7.02
CA ALA A 175 14.31 -5.55 6.58
C ALA A 175 14.98 -4.73 5.46
N GLU A 176 14.18 -4.23 4.54
CA GLU A 176 14.66 -3.47 3.36
C GLU A 176 14.60 -1.95 3.54
N GLY A 177 13.96 -1.45 4.61
CA GLY A 177 13.95 -0.04 4.98
C GLY A 177 13.11 0.85 4.05
N TYR A 178 12.03 0.30 3.49
CA TYR A 178 11.07 1.02 2.65
C TYR A 178 9.63 0.85 3.12
N ASP A 179 8.76 1.70 2.59
CA ASP A 179 7.32 1.62 2.72
C ASP A 179 6.67 1.60 1.33
N HIS A 180 5.58 0.86 1.16
CA HIS A 180 4.56 1.25 0.20
C HIS A 180 3.58 2.18 0.91
N VAL A 181 3.43 3.39 0.39
CA VAL A 181 2.49 4.38 0.92
C VAL A 181 1.28 4.42 0.00
N VAL A 182 0.11 4.09 0.54
CA VAL A 182 -1.11 3.93 -0.25
C VAL A 182 -2.19 4.87 0.27
N LYS A 183 -2.56 5.86 -0.54
CA LYS A 183 -3.69 6.75 -0.25
C LYS A 183 -4.97 6.06 -0.65
N ILE A 184 -5.92 6.00 0.28
CA ILE A 184 -7.17 5.26 0.16
C ILE A 184 -8.34 6.23 0.13
N THR A 185 -9.33 5.94 -0.72
CA THR A 185 -10.61 6.64 -0.75
C THR A 185 -11.73 5.62 -0.99
N CYS A 186 -12.79 5.69 -0.19
CA CYS A 186 -13.98 4.86 -0.37
C CYS A 186 -15.21 5.48 0.31
N ARG A 187 -16.40 4.93 0.03
CA ARG A 187 -17.60 5.13 0.83
C ARG A 187 -17.82 3.88 1.69
N PRO A 188 -17.59 3.94 3.02
CA PRO A 188 -17.72 2.76 3.88
C PRO A 188 -19.10 2.10 3.80
N ALA A 189 -20.17 2.88 3.68
CA ALA A 189 -21.53 2.35 3.50
C ALA A 189 -21.64 1.41 2.30
N ASP A 190 -21.05 1.79 1.16
CA ASP A 190 -21.11 0.99 -0.06
C ASP A 190 -20.19 -0.25 0.08
N VAL A 191 -18.99 -0.07 0.63
CA VAL A 191 -18.01 -1.15 0.82
C VAL A 191 -18.54 -2.24 1.75
N PHE A 192 -19.05 -1.87 2.93
CA PHE A 192 -19.59 -2.84 3.89
C PHE A 192 -21.01 -3.30 3.52
N GLY A 193 -21.72 -2.57 2.66
CA GLY A 193 -22.95 -3.02 2.00
C GLY A 193 -22.74 -4.02 0.86
N GLY A 194 -21.49 -4.22 0.41
CA GLY A 194 -21.14 -5.19 -0.64
C GLY A 194 -21.31 -4.68 -2.08
N GLU A 195 -21.60 -3.39 -2.28
CA GLU A 195 -21.80 -2.77 -3.60
C GLU A 195 -20.67 -1.81 -3.97
N GLY A 196 -19.82 -1.44 -3.01
CA GLY A 196 -18.74 -0.47 -3.16
C GLY A 196 -17.39 -1.09 -3.48
N ALA A 197 -16.44 -0.20 -3.80
CA ALA A 197 -15.05 -0.54 -4.05
C ALA A 197 -14.12 0.45 -3.35
N VAL A 198 -12.88 0.02 -3.11
CA VAL A 198 -11.81 0.87 -2.59
C VAL A 198 -11.00 1.43 -3.75
N THR A 199 -10.80 2.75 -3.78
CA THR A 199 -9.86 3.37 -4.73
C THR A 199 -8.55 3.70 -4.02
N ALA A 200 -7.43 3.38 -4.66
CA ALA A 200 -6.12 3.56 -4.08
C ALA A 200 -5.12 4.22 -5.02
N ARG A 201 -4.23 5.05 -4.46
CA ARG A 201 -3.02 5.54 -5.14
C ARG A 201 -1.80 5.10 -4.36
N ALA A 202 -0.96 4.27 -4.96
CA ALA A 202 0.21 3.67 -4.31
C ALA A 202 1.51 4.32 -4.80
N SER A 203 2.36 4.72 -3.86
CA SER A 203 3.77 5.02 -4.09
C SER A 203 4.59 3.88 -3.51
N LEU A 204 5.28 3.15 -4.38
CA LEU A 204 6.02 1.95 -3.99
C LEU A 204 7.47 2.28 -3.61
N TYR A 205 8.04 1.45 -2.73
CA TYR A 205 9.45 1.48 -2.34
C TYR A 205 9.92 2.87 -1.90
N VAL A 206 9.08 3.59 -1.14
CA VAL A 206 9.43 4.89 -0.56
C VAL A 206 10.41 4.63 0.57
N PRO A 207 11.64 5.19 0.56
CA PRO A 207 12.56 5.02 1.68
C PRO A 207 11.91 5.56 2.96
N THR A 208 11.92 4.78 4.04
CA THR A 208 11.18 5.11 5.28
C THR A 208 11.53 6.47 5.86
N LYS A 209 12.79 6.91 5.70
CA LYS A 209 13.25 8.24 6.10
C LYS A 209 12.50 9.40 5.41
N ASN A 210 11.97 9.17 4.20
CA ASN A 210 11.22 10.15 3.41
C ASN A 210 9.73 10.16 3.76
N VAL A 211 9.22 9.15 4.48
CA VAL A 211 7.81 9.09 4.89
C VAL A 211 7.53 10.07 6.04
N LYS A 212 8.52 10.31 6.91
CA LYS A 212 8.41 11.25 8.05
C LYS A 212 8.08 12.69 7.64
N THR A 213 8.34 13.07 6.39
CA THR A 213 8.00 14.41 5.87
C THR A 213 6.59 14.51 5.30
N LEU A 214 5.84 13.40 5.26
CA LEU A 214 4.50 13.35 4.65
C LEU A 214 3.35 13.64 5.63
N PHE A 215 3.63 13.77 6.93
CA PHE A 215 2.62 14.04 7.96
C PHE A 215 2.97 15.26 8.80
N ASN A 216 1.94 16.02 9.15
CA ASN A 216 2.01 17.04 10.20
C ASN A 216 1.32 16.48 11.44
N ASP A 217 1.99 16.52 12.60
CA ASP A 217 1.48 16.05 13.90
C ASP A 217 0.17 16.75 14.33
N ASP A 218 -0.17 17.88 13.69
CA ASP A 218 -1.34 18.70 14.02
C ASP A 218 -2.66 18.22 13.38
N ASN A 219 -2.62 17.26 12.44
CA ASN A 219 -3.82 16.77 11.75
C ASN A 219 -4.50 15.65 12.55
N GLN A 220 -5.21 16.03 13.62
CA GLN A 220 -6.11 15.15 14.35
C GLN A 220 -7.39 14.90 13.54
N VAL A 221 -7.83 13.64 13.48
CA VAL A 221 -9.00 13.20 12.71
C VAL A 221 -10.29 13.68 13.38
N GLU A 222 -11.11 14.43 12.66
CA GLU A 222 -12.49 14.72 13.04
C GLU A 222 -13.41 13.64 12.42
N CYS A 223 -14.03 12.82 13.27
CA CYS A 223 -15.21 12.04 12.91
C CYS A 223 -16.44 12.85 13.35
N PRO A 224 -17.43 13.13 12.47
CA PRO A 224 -18.60 13.93 12.84
C PRO A 224 -19.49 13.29 13.92
N ASP A 225 -19.52 11.95 13.98
CA ASP A 225 -20.54 11.18 14.71
C ASP A 225 -19.99 10.42 15.95
N HIS A 226 -18.68 10.44 16.16
CA HIS A 226 -18.03 9.86 17.34
C HIS A 226 -17.10 10.88 17.99
N GLU A 227 -16.95 10.83 19.32
CA GLU A 227 -15.96 11.68 20.00
C GLU A 227 -14.60 11.55 19.29
N LYS A 228 -13.92 12.69 19.15
CA LYS A 228 -12.62 12.79 18.49
C LYS A 228 -11.75 11.61 18.90
N TYR A 229 -11.02 11.04 17.94
CA TYR A 229 -9.92 10.12 18.25
C TYR A 229 -8.90 10.88 19.10
N GLU A 230 -9.12 10.92 20.41
CA GLU A 230 -8.17 11.46 21.36
C GLU A 230 -7.01 10.48 21.37
N VAL A 231 -6.04 10.76 20.50
CA VAL A 231 -4.69 10.24 20.67
C VAL A 231 -4.23 10.82 21.99
N GLY A 232 -4.39 10.03 23.07
CA GLY A 232 -4.17 10.46 24.44
C GLY A 232 -2.95 11.37 24.54
N LYS A 233 -3.20 12.65 24.84
CA LYS A 233 -2.14 13.55 25.26
C LYS A 233 -1.77 13.16 26.67
N LYS A 234 -0.59 12.54 26.80
CA LYS A 234 0.20 12.32 28.03
C LYS A 234 -0.56 12.20 29.35
#